data_AF-A0A1C3XE42-F1
#
_entry.id   AF-A0A1C3XE42-F1
#
_cell.length_a   1.000
_cell.length_b   1.000
_cell.length_c   1.000
_cell.angle_alpha   90.00
_cell.angle_beta   90.00
_cell.angle_gamma   90.00
#
_symmetry.space_group_name_H-M   'P 1'
#
loop_
_entity.id
_entity.type
_entity.pdbx_description
1 polymer ?
#
loop_
_entity_poly.entity_id
_entity_poly.type
_entity_poly.pdbx_seq_one_letter_code
_entity_poly.pdbx_strand_id
1 'polypeptide(L)'
;MQFVYLHLFAFGFWIAANLGWLPGIVPWDQSFVVLAMIASVEAIFLSTFVLISQNRMAAEADRRAELDLQISLLTEHEITKVVALLNEMARKMEIDSRQNEELQEAASDIAPERVLDKIEESKH
;
A
#
# COMPACT_ATOMS: atom_id res chain seq x y z
N MET A 1 -17.49 7.42 -1.04
CA MET A 1 -18.26 8.55 -0.46
C MET A 1 -19.74 8.51 -0.81
N GLN A 2 -20.14 8.24 -2.06
CA GLN A 2 -21.56 8.15 -2.45
C GLN A 2 -22.37 7.18 -1.59
N PHE A 3 -21.84 6.00 -1.31
CA PHE A 3 -22.46 5.01 -0.41
C PHE A 3 -22.78 5.57 0.98
N VAL A 4 -21.83 6.29 1.57
CA VAL A 4 -21.97 6.90 2.90
C VAL A 4 -23.05 7.98 2.89
N TYR A 5 -23.06 8.85 1.88
CA TYR A 5 -24.10 9.88 1.75
C TYR A 5 -25.49 9.29 1.53
N LEU A 6 -25.59 8.21 0.75
CA LEU A 6 -26.84 7.47 0.57
C LEU A 6 -27.36 6.92 1.91
N HIS A 7 -26.48 6.28 2.70
CA HIS A 7 -26.85 5.74 4.01
C HIS A 7 -27.24 6.85 4.99
N LEU A 8 -26.48 7.94 5.02
CA LEU A 8 -26.73 9.07 5.90
C LEU A 8 -28.07 9.72 5.57
N PHE A 9 -28.41 9.85 4.28
CA PHE A 9 -29.72 10.31 3.84
C PHE A 9 -30.83 9.31 4.18
N ALA A 10 -30.63 8.02 3.91
CA ALA A 10 -31.64 6.98 4.16
C ALA A 10 -31.96 6.83 5.66
N PHE A 11 -30.94 6.67 6.51
CA PHE A 11 -31.13 6.60 7.96
C PHE A 11 -31.62 7.92 8.54
N GLY A 12 -31.07 9.05 8.09
CA GLY A 12 -31.52 10.38 8.52
C GLY A 12 -32.99 10.63 8.20
N PHE A 13 -33.43 10.26 6.99
CA PHE A 13 -34.82 10.33 6.57
C PHE A 13 -35.71 9.40 7.41
N TRP A 14 -35.29 8.14 7.62
CA TRP A 14 -36.04 7.18 8.45
C TRP A 14 -36.24 7.69 9.88
N ILE A 15 -35.19 8.26 10.48
CA ILE A 15 -35.23 8.83 11.83
C ILE A 15 -36.15 10.05 11.87
N ALA A 16 -36.00 11.00 10.95
CA ALA A 16 -36.82 12.21 10.91
C ALA A 16 -38.32 11.89 10.70
N ALA A 17 -38.63 10.90 9.86
CA ALA A 17 -39.99 10.42 9.63
C ALA A 17 -40.61 9.80 10.89
N ASN A 18 -39.84 9.02 11.65
CA ASN A 18 -40.34 8.35 12.86
C ASN A 18 -40.32 9.23 14.12
N LEU A 19 -39.56 10.35 14.13
CA LEU A 19 -39.65 11.39 15.17
C LEU A 19 -40.88 12.31 15.01
N GLY A 20 -41.65 12.16 13.94
CA GLY A 20 -42.81 13.01 13.65
C GLY A 20 -42.45 14.43 13.21
N TRP A 21 -41.20 14.66 12.76
CA TRP A 21 -40.77 15.95 12.22
C TRP A 21 -41.31 16.22 10.81
N LEU A 22 -41.85 15.18 10.15
CA LEU A 22 -42.46 15.27 8.83
C LEU A 22 -44.00 15.30 8.95
N PRO A 23 -44.66 16.43 8.60
CA PRO A 23 -46.11 16.52 8.66
C PRO A 23 -46.78 15.56 7.67
N GLY A 24 -47.76 14.78 8.16
CA GLY A 24 -48.52 13.81 7.35
C GLY A 24 -48.00 12.36 7.37
N ILE A 25 -46.87 12.10 8.04
CA ILE A 25 -46.33 10.76 8.21
C ILE A 25 -46.63 10.24 9.62
N VAL A 26 -47.30 9.09 9.71
CA VAL A 26 -47.49 8.38 10.99
C VAL A 26 -46.23 7.58 11.29
N PRO A 27 -45.61 7.72 12.48
CA PRO A 27 -44.46 6.91 12.88
C PRO A 27 -44.79 5.41 12.82
N TRP A 28 -44.01 4.64 12.06
CA TRP A 28 -44.21 3.21 11.84
C TRP A 28 -43.20 2.34 12.58
N ASP A 29 -42.07 2.91 13.00
CA ASP A 29 -40.96 2.26 13.71
C ASP A 29 -40.54 3.11 14.91
N GLN A 30 -41.46 3.29 15.87
CA GLN A 30 -41.27 4.16 17.04
C GLN A 30 -40.11 3.73 17.96
N SER A 31 -39.80 2.44 18.01
CA SER A 31 -38.71 1.88 18.82
C SER A 31 -37.38 1.78 18.07
N PHE A 32 -37.37 2.09 16.76
CA PHE A 32 -36.22 1.93 15.86
C PHE A 32 -35.66 0.51 15.77
N VAL A 33 -36.40 -0.50 16.25
CA VAL A 33 -35.95 -1.89 16.28
C VAL A 33 -35.86 -2.45 14.85
N VAL A 34 -36.77 -2.06 13.97
CA VAL A 34 -36.76 -2.51 12.56
C VAL A 34 -35.54 -1.92 11.84
N LEU A 35 -35.29 -0.62 12.01
CA LEU A 35 -34.10 0.04 11.47
C LEU A 35 -32.82 -0.64 11.96
N ALA A 36 -32.71 -0.88 13.28
CA ALA A 36 -31.53 -1.49 13.88
C ALA A 36 -31.30 -2.93 13.38
N MET A 37 -32.38 -3.70 13.21
CA MET A 37 -32.30 -5.06 12.69
C MET A 37 -31.77 -5.09 11.26
N ILE A 38 -32.33 -4.26 10.36
CA ILE A 38 -31.89 -4.18 8.96
C ILE A 38 -30.44 -3.71 8.88
N ALA A 39 -30.08 -2.64 9.61
CA ALA A 39 -28.73 -2.11 9.64
C ALA A 39 -27.71 -3.15 10.17
N SER A 40 -28.09 -3.96 11.15
CA SER A 40 -27.23 -5.02 11.69
C SER A 40 -26.95 -6.11 10.66
N VAL A 41 -27.99 -6.56 9.94
CA VAL A 41 -27.82 -7.56 8.88
C VAL A 41 -26.94 -7.00 7.76
N GLU A 42 -27.21 -5.77 7.31
CA GLU A 42 -26.41 -5.10 6.29
C GLU A 42 -24.94 -4.94 6.71
N ALA A 43 -24.67 -4.57 7.96
CA ALA A 43 -23.31 -4.43 8.48
C ALA A 43 -22.52 -5.75 8.43
N ILE A 44 -23.14 -6.89 8.69
CA ILE A 44 -22.49 -8.21 8.60
C ILE A 44 -22.07 -8.48 7.15
N PHE A 45 -22.93 -8.21 6.17
CA PHE A 45 -22.62 -8.37 4.75
C PHE A 45 -21.49 -7.43 4.31
N LEU A 46 -21.58 -6.14 4.65
CA LEU A 46 -20.55 -5.16 4.31
C LEU A 46 -19.20 -5.54 4.92
N SER A 47 -19.18 -5.90 6.21
CA SER A 47 -17.95 -6.35 6.89
C SER A 47 -17.35 -7.56 6.20
N THR A 48 -18.17 -8.55 5.85
CA THR A 48 -17.70 -9.74 5.13
C THR A 48 -17.12 -9.40 3.76
N PHE A 49 -17.79 -8.54 2.97
CA PHE A 49 -17.29 -8.10 1.68
C PHE A 49 -15.99 -7.29 1.79
N VAL A 50 -15.90 -6.43 2.81
CA VAL A 50 -14.69 -5.67 3.11
C VAL A 50 -13.55 -6.62 3.47
N LEU A 51 -13.77 -7.59 4.36
CA LEU A 51 -12.76 -8.59 4.74
C LEU A 51 -12.29 -9.42 3.54
N ILE A 52 -13.20 -9.86 2.68
CA ILE A 52 -12.85 -10.59 1.45
C ILE A 52 -11.99 -9.71 0.54
N SER A 53 -12.38 -8.45 0.34
CA SER A 53 -11.62 -7.51 -0.48
C SER A 53 -10.24 -7.22 0.12
N GLN A 54 -10.17 -7.04 1.44
CA GLN A 54 -8.92 -6.83 2.18
C GLN A 54 -7.99 -8.03 2.05
N ASN A 55 -8.49 -9.25 2.24
CA ASN A 55 -7.69 -10.47 2.06
C ASN A 55 -7.13 -10.58 0.63
N ARG A 56 -7.94 -10.26 -0.38
CA ARG A 56 -7.48 -10.26 -1.78
C ARG A 56 -6.40 -9.19 -2.02
N MET A 57 -6.59 -7.98 -1.49
CA MET A 57 -5.60 -6.90 -1.62
C MET A 57 -4.30 -7.24 -0.89
N ALA A 58 -4.37 -7.87 0.28
CA ALA A 58 -3.20 -8.33 1.03
C ALA A 58 -2.42 -9.39 0.24
N ALA A 59 -3.11 -10.42 -0.28
CA ALA A 59 -2.47 -11.45 -1.09
C ALA A 59 -1.81 -10.90 -2.37
N GLU A 60 -2.42 -9.88 -3.00
CA GLU A 60 -1.83 -9.20 -4.15
C GLU A 60 -0.63 -8.33 -3.76
N ALA A 61 -0.70 -7.65 -2.61
CA ALA A 61 0.41 -6.86 -2.09
C ALA A 61 1.62 -7.74 -1.74
N ASP A 62 1.40 -8.89 -1.11
CA ASP A 62 2.47 -9.85 -0.78
C ASP A 62 3.17 -10.37 -2.04
N ARG A 63 2.42 -10.70 -3.10
CA ARG A 63 2.99 -11.12 -4.39
C ARG A 63 3.82 -10.01 -5.05
N ARG A 64 3.35 -8.76 -4.98
CA ARG A 64 4.09 -7.62 -5.51
C ARG A 64 5.41 -7.41 -4.75
N ALA A 65 5.36 -7.48 -3.43
CA ALA A 65 6.56 -7.37 -2.60
C ALA A 65 7.58 -8.48 -2.91
N GLU A 66 7.13 -9.72 -3.11
CA GLU A 66 8.00 -10.83 -3.51
C GLU A 66 8.62 -10.59 -4.89
N LEU A 67 7.84 -10.15 -5.88
CA LEU A 67 8.33 -9.82 -7.22
C LEU A 67 9.32 -8.65 -7.19
N ASP A 68 9.04 -7.60 -6.42
CA ASP A 68 9.93 -6.44 -6.27
C ASP A 68 11.29 -6.87 -5.66
N LEU A 69 11.27 -7.75 -4.67
CA LEU A 69 12.50 -8.33 -4.11
C LEU A 69 13.28 -9.12 -5.16
N GLN A 70 12.61 -9.99 -5.93
CA GLN A 70 13.25 -10.77 -6.98
C GLN A 70 13.86 -9.87 -8.07
N ILE A 71 13.14 -8.84 -8.50
CA ILE A 71 13.64 -7.85 -9.47
C ILE A 71 14.84 -7.11 -8.91
N SER A 72 14.82 -6.71 -7.64
CA SER A 72 15.94 -6.04 -6.99
C SER A 72 17.20 -6.91 -6.97
N LEU A 73 17.06 -8.18 -6.55
CA LEU A 73 18.19 -9.13 -6.52
C LEU A 73 18.74 -9.44 -7.91
N LEU A 74 17.86 -9.60 -8.90
CA LEU A 74 18.29 -9.79 -10.29
C LEU A 74 19.03 -8.56 -10.81
N THR A 75 18.48 -7.37 -10.55
CA THR A 75 19.07 -6.09 -10.95
C THR A 75 20.45 -5.90 -10.31
N GLU A 76 20.61 -6.24 -9.04
CA GLU A 76 21.88 -6.19 -8.33
C GLU A 76 22.95 -7.10 -8.97
N HIS A 77 22.56 -8.33 -9.32
CA HIS A 77 23.45 -9.27 -10.02
C HIS A 77 23.84 -8.76 -11.42
N GLU A 78 22.89 -8.21 -12.16
CA GLU A 78 23.13 -7.63 -13.49
C GLU A 78 24.02 -6.39 -13.41
N ILE A 79 23.78 -5.48 -12.45
CA ILE A 79 24.63 -4.32 -12.19
C ILE A 79 26.05 -4.75 -11.85
N THR A 80 26.21 -5.77 -10.99
CA THR A 80 27.53 -6.30 -10.63
C THR A 80 28.30 -6.79 -11.85
N LYS A 81 27.62 -7.51 -12.77
CA LYS A 81 28.23 -7.93 -14.04
C LYS A 81 28.60 -6.75 -14.92
N VAL A 82 27.73 -5.74 -15.02
CA VAL A 82 28.01 -4.52 -15.80
C VAL A 82 29.23 -3.80 -15.23
N VAL A 83 29.32 -3.63 -13.91
CA VAL A 83 30.48 -3.04 -13.22
C VAL A 83 31.75 -3.85 -13.49
N ALA A 84 31.68 -5.18 -13.41
CA ALA A 84 32.82 -6.04 -13.71
C ALA A 84 33.31 -5.86 -15.16
N LEU A 85 32.38 -5.80 -16.13
CA LEU A 85 32.71 -5.55 -17.54
C LEU A 85 33.30 -4.14 -17.75
N LEU A 86 32.74 -3.12 -17.11
CA LEU A 86 33.27 -1.75 -17.16
C LEU A 86 34.69 -1.67 -16.60
N ASN A 87 34.96 -2.36 -15.49
CA ASN A 87 36.30 -2.43 -14.90
C ASN A 87 37.31 -3.10 -15.86
N GLU A 88 36.93 -4.18 -16.55
CA GLU A 88 37.78 -4.80 -17.57
C GLU A 88 38.06 -3.87 -18.76
N MET A 89 37.04 -3.12 -19.21
CA MET A 89 37.21 -2.12 -20.27
C MET A 89 38.13 -0.97 -19.84
N ALA A 90 37.95 -0.42 -18.64
CA ALA A 90 38.79 0.64 -18.09
C ALA A 90 40.26 0.21 -18.01
N ARG A 91 40.50 -1.02 -17.55
CA ARG A 91 41.84 -1.64 -17.49
C ARG A 91 42.49 -1.71 -18.88
N LYS A 92 41.73 -2.11 -19.90
CA LYS A 92 42.22 -2.24 -21.29
C LYS A 92 42.49 -0.89 -21.96
N MET A 93 41.78 0.17 -21.54
CA MET A 93 42.00 1.54 -22.03
C MET A 93 43.08 2.29 -21.24
N GLU A 94 43.76 1.63 -20.30
CA GLU A 94 44.77 2.25 -19.41
C GLU A 94 44.24 3.48 -18.65
N ILE A 95 42.93 3.50 -18.39
CA ILE A 95 42.30 4.56 -17.59
C ILE A 95 42.60 4.29 -16.13
N ASP A 96 43.53 5.06 -15.56
CA ASP A 96 43.93 4.94 -14.16
C ASP A 96 42.85 5.55 -13.25
N SER A 97 41.92 4.72 -12.80
CA SER A 97 40.82 5.07 -11.89
C SER A 97 41.29 5.56 -10.52
N ARG A 98 42.59 5.46 -10.21
CA ARG A 98 43.19 6.03 -8.99
C ARG A 98 43.29 7.55 -9.01
N GLN A 99 43.20 8.19 -10.17
CA GLN A 99 43.34 9.64 -10.32
C GLN A 99 42.00 10.41 -10.22
N ASN A 100 40.88 9.71 -10.03
CA ASN A 100 39.56 10.34 -10.00
C ASN A 100 38.79 9.90 -8.75
N GLU A 101 38.78 10.76 -7.72
CA GLU A 101 38.11 10.51 -6.42
C GLU A 101 36.64 10.10 -6.60
N GLU A 102 35.92 10.71 -7.55
CA GLU A 102 34.52 10.41 -7.84
C GLU A 102 34.28 8.97 -8.32
N LEU A 103 35.24 8.37 -9.06
CA LEU A 103 35.13 6.99 -9.54
C LEU A 103 35.46 5.96 -8.45
N GLN A 104 36.29 6.32 -7.46
CA GLN A 104 36.60 5.48 -6.30
C GLN A 104 35.45 5.44 -5.30
N GLU A 105 34.77 6.57 -5.11
CA GLU A 105 33.59 6.68 -4.27
C GLU A 105 32.41 5.91 -4.87
N ALA A 106 32.14 6.09 -6.16
CA ALA A 106 31.09 5.36 -6.88
C ALA A 106 31.29 3.83 -6.88
N ALA A 107 32.54 3.34 -6.90
CA ALA A 107 32.85 1.92 -6.83
C ALA A 107 32.73 1.33 -5.41
N SER A 108 32.88 2.16 -4.38
CA SER A 108 32.80 1.74 -2.98
C SER A 108 31.36 1.65 -2.46
N ASP A 109 30.43 2.40 -3.05
CA ASP A 109 29.01 2.42 -2.65
C ASP A 109 28.13 1.36 -3.36
N ILE A 110 28.70 0.47 -4.17
CA ILE A 110 27.96 -0.59 -4.89
C ILE A 110 27.81 -1.87 -4.06
N ALA A 111 28.33 -1.92 -2.82
CA ALA A 111 28.10 -3.06 -1.93
C ALA A 111 26.73 -2.91 -1.25
N PRO A 112 25.71 -3.69 -1.64
CA PRO A 112 24.34 -3.54 -1.12
C PRO A 112 24.27 -3.77 0.40
N GLU A 113 25.16 -4.61 0.95
CA GLU A 113 25.35 -4.82 2.38
C GLU A 113 25.67 -3.50 3.11
N ARG A 114 26.52 -2.63 2.53
CA ARG A 114 26.91 -1.34 3.12
C ARG A 114 25.78 -0.31 3.06
N VAL A 115 24.89 -0.41 2.07
CA VAL A 115 23.72 0.46 1.95
C VAL A 115 22.66 0.07 2.98
N LEU A 116 22.42 -1.24 3.17
CA LEU A 116 21.52 -1.75 4.22
C LEU A 116 22.01 -1.34 5.62
N ASP A 117 23.31 -1.50 5.91
CA ASP A 117 23.92 -1.05 7.17
C ASP A 117 23.67 0.44 7.44
N LYS A 118 23.90 1.31 6.44
CA LYS A 118 23.70 2.77 6.57
C LYS A 118 22.23 3.15 6.79
N ILE A 119 21.28 2.42 6.18
CA ILE A 119 19.85 2.68 6.37
C ILE A 119 19.41 2.30 7.79
N GLU A 120 19.92 1.20 8.35
CA GLU A 120 19.66 0.81 9.73
C GLU A 120 20.26 1.78 10.75
N GLU A 121 21.49 2.27 10.53
CA GLU A 121 22.11 3.29 11.38
C GLU A 121 21.34 4.62 11.37
N SER A 122 20.76 5.02 10.24
CA SER A 122 19.99 6.26 10.11
C SER A 122 18.58 6.23 10.73
N LYS A 123 18.11 5.05 11.14
CA LYS A 123 16.80 4.84 11.77
C LYS A 123 16.83 4.97 13.30
N HIS A 124 18.01 5.16 13.89
CA HIS A 124 18.23 5.40 15.32
C HIS A 124 18.44 6.88 15.63
#